data_AF-A0A3N9TSB7-F1
#
_entry.id   AF-A0A3N9TSB7-F1
#
_cell.length_a   1.000
_cell.length_b   1.000
_cell.length_c   1.000
_cell.angle_alpha   90.00
_cell.angle_beta   90.00
_cell.angle_gamma   90.00
#
_symmetry.space_group_name_H-M   'P 1'
#
loop_
_entity.id
_entity.type
_entity.pdbx_description
1 polymer ?
#
loop_
_entity_poly.entity_id
_entity_poly.type
_entity_poly.pdbx_seq_one_letter_code
_entity_poly.pdbx_strand_id
1 'polypeptide(L)'
;MTFPKIISSIFLVIYAILFINITYSMIQTQEGFAYPIWIQILLALSFLAVALLNFTQKRYILGGVLTSAVLMLGISIVITSIA
;
A
#
# COMPACT_ATOMS: atom_id res chain seq x y z
N MET A 1 -21.82 -11.94 13.74
CA MET A 1 -21.04 -10.91 13.02
C MET A 1 -21.99 -9.79 12.63
N THR A 2 -21.69 -8.53 12.93
CA THR A 2 -22.52 -7.41 12.47
C THR A 2 -22.24 -7.13 10.99
N PHE A 3 -23.28 -6.83 10.21
CA PHE A 3 -23.21 -6.47 8.78
C PHE A 3 -21.99 -5.60 8.37
N PRO A 4 -21.65 -4.52 9.11
CA PRO A 4 -20.48 -3.68 8.79
C PRO A 4 -19.13 -4.41 8.90
N LYS A 5 -19.00 -5.42 9.77
CA LYS A 5 -17.76 -6.21 9.89
C LYS A 5 -17.55 -7.13 8.69
N ILE A 6 -18.64 -7.64 8.11
CA ILE A 6 -18.60 -8.51 6.92
C ILE A 6 -18.12 -7.71 5.71
N ILE A 7 -18.68 -6.50 5.51
CA ILE A 7 -18.29 -5.60 4.42
C ILE A 7 -16.80 -5.21 4.54
N SER A 8 -16.35 -4.84 5.74
CA SER A 8 -14.94 -4.51 5.98
C SER A 8 -14.01 -5.70 5.72
N SER A 9 -14.44 -6.92 6.04
CA SER A 9 -13.66 -8.13 5.77
C SER A 9 -13.53 -8.42 4.27
N ILE A 10 -14.63 -8.26 3.52
CA ILE A 10 -14.63 -8.44 2.05
C ILE A 10 -13.71 -7.40 1.40
N PHE A 11 -13.79 -6.13 1.84
CA PHE A 11 -12.92 -5.07 1.35
C PHE A 11 -11.43 -5.41 1.57
N LEU A 12 -11.07 -5.93 2.74
CA LEU A 12 -9.70 -6.34 3.05
C LEU A 12 -9.21 -7.49 2.16
N VAL A 13 -10.07 -8.47 1.87
CA VAL A 13 -9.72 -9.61 1.00
C VAL A 13 -9.47 -9.12 -0.43
N ILE A 14 -10.36 -8.28 -0.96
CA ILE A 14 -10.18 -7.70 -2.30
C ILE A 14 -8.90 -6.85 -2.35
N TYR A 15 -8.65 -6.04 -1.33
CA TYR A 15 -7.43 -5.25 -1.22
C TYR A 15 -6.17 -6.12 -1.23
N ALA A 16 -6.14 -7.21 -0.47
CA ALA A 16 -5.01 -8.13 -0.43
C ALA A 16 -4.74 -8.78 -1.79
N ILE A 17 -5.80 -9.19 -2.51
CA ILE A 17 -5.68 -9.78 -3.85
C ILE A 17 -5.09 -8.76 -4.85
N LEU A 18 -5.56 -7.51 -4.82
CA LEU A 18 -5.03 -6.44 -5.66
C LEU A 18 -3.57 -6.14 -5.32
N PHE A 19 -3.25 -6.04 -4.04
CA PHE A 19 -1.89 -5.79 -3.56
C PHE A 19 -0.90 -6.84 -4.08
N ILE A 20 -1.25 -8.13 -3.97
CA ILE A 20 -0.41 -9.23 -4.45
C ILE A 20 -0.24 -9.17 -5.97
N ASN A 21 -1.34 -8.96 -6.72
CA ASN A 21 -1.28 -8.89 -8.17
C ASN A 21 -0.43 -7.72 -8.68
N ILE A 22 -0.56 -6.53 -8.09
CA ILE A 22 0.23 -5.36 -8.49
C ILE A 22 1.71 -5.60 -8.17
N THR A 23 2.02 -6.12 -6.99
CA THR A 23 3.41 -6.42 -6.60
C THR A 23 4.03 -7.47 -7.52
N TYR A 24 3.29 -8.54 -7.84
CA TYR A 24 3.74 -9.58 -8.77
C TYR A 24 3.98 -9.01 -10.17
N SER A 25 3.06 -8.18 -10.68
CA SER A 25 3.20 -7.51 -11.97
C SER A 25 4.47 -6.65 -12.03
N MET A 26 4.75 -5.85 -11.00
CA MET A 26 5.95 -5.00 -10.95
C MET A 26 7.25 -5.80 -11.00
N ILE A 27 7.29 -6.94 -10.30
CA ILE A 27 8.45 -7.83 -10.32
C ILE A 27 8.63 -8.46 -11.70
N GLN A 28 7.53 -8.86 -12.35
CA GLN A 28 7.58 -9.50 -13.66
C GLN A 28 7.97 -8.53 -14.78
N THR A 29 7.46 -7.30 -14.77
CA THR A 29 7.77 -6.30 -15.81
C THR A 29 9.08 -5.56 -15.55
N GLN A 30 9.64 -5.66 -14.35
CA GLN A 30 10.74 -4.80 -13.86
C GLN A 30 10.42 -3.30 -13.98
N GLU A 31 9.12 -2.98 -13.99
CA GLU A 31 8.64 -1.61 -14.03
C GLU A 31 7.89 -1.34 -12.72
N GLY A 32 8.38 -0.37 -11.97
CA GLY A 32 7.64 0.21 -10.86
C GLY A 32 6.46 1.05 -11.36
N PHE A 33 5.87 1.83 -10.46
CA PHE A 33 4.85 2.80 -10.85
C PHE A 33 5.41 3.81 -11.86
N ALA A 34 4.59 4.17 -12.86
CA ALA A 34 4.90 5.18 -13.88
C ALA A 34 4.90 6.63 -13.35
N TYR A 35 5.17 6.82 -12.05
CA TYR A 35 5.33 8.12 -11.42
C TYR A 35 6.81 8.43 -11.20
N PRO A 36 7.25 9.70 -11.32
CA PRO A 36 8.59 10.12 -10.93
C PRO A 36 8.92 9.70 -9.49
N ILE A 37 10.16 9.26 -9.24
CA ILE A 37 10.62 8.74 -7.94
C ILE A 37 10.34 9.73 -6.80
N TRP A 38 10.53 11.03 -7.02
CA TRP A 38 10.27 12.05 -6.00
C TRP A 38 8.79 12.13 -5.59
N ILE A 39 7.86 11.88 -6.51
CA ILE A 39 6.41 11.80 -6.21
C ILE A 39 6.14 10.56 -5.36
N GLN A 40 6.74 9.41 -5.72
CA GLN A 40 6.58 8.17 -4.97
C GLN A 40 7.08 8.32 -3.52
N ILE A 41 8.22 9.01 -3.30
CA ILE A 41 8.75 9.31 -1.97
C ILE A 41 7.80 10.22 -1.18
N LEU A 42 7.28 11.27 -1.82
CA LEU A 42 6.34 12.20 -1.17
C LEU A 42 5.05 11.48 -0.74
N LEU A 43 4.51 10.61 -1.60
CA LEU A 43 3.36 9.77 -1.29
C LEU A 43 3.67 8.77 -0.16
N ALA A 44 4.84 8.14 -0.18
CA ALA A 44 5.26 7.20 0.86
C ALA A 44 5.33 7.89 2.23
N LEU A 45 5.93 9.09 2.31
CA LEU A 45 5.97 9.86 3.55
C LEU A 45 4.58 10.30 4.01
N SER A 46 3.73 10.73 3.08
CA SER A 46 2.35 11.13 3.38
C SER A 46 1.54 9.97 3.93
N PHE A 47 1.60 8.80 3.29
CA PHE A 47 0.93 7.59 3.77
C PHE A 47 1.50 7.08 5.08
N LEU A 48 2.81 7.20 5.29
CA LEU A 48 3.45 6.84 6.56
C LEU A 48 2.94 7.73 7.71
N ALA A 49 2.87 9.05 7.49
CA ALA A 49 2.35 9.99 8.49
C ALA A 49 0.88 9.69 8.83
N VAL A 50 0.04 9.43 7.81
CA VAL A 50 -1.36 9.07 8.01
C VAL A 50 -1.49 7.69 8.67
N ALA A 51 -0.63 6.73 8.34
CA ALA A 51 -0.61 5.42 8.97
C ALA A 51 -0.31 5.54 10.47
N LEU A 52 0.71 6.30 10.84
CA LEU A 52 1.08 6.59 12.23
C LEU A 52 -0.09 7.23 13.00
N LEU A 53 -0.76 8.22 12.41
CA LEU A 53 -1.95 8.84 13.00
C LEU A 53 -3.11 7.83 13.18
N ASN A 54 -3.29 6.89 12.26
CA ASN A 54 -4.31 5.85 12.40
C ASN A 54 -3.95 4.83 13.49
N PHE A 55 -2.67 4.52 13.67
CA PHE A 55 -2.21 3.66 14.78
C PHE A 55 -2.44 4.31 16.14
N THR A 56 -2.17 5.61 16.28
CA THR A 56 -2.45 6.33 17.54
C THR A 56 -3.93 6.42 17.85
N GLN A 57 -4.79 6.52 16.82
CA GLN A 57 -6.25 6.48 16.94
C GLN A 57 -6.84 5.07 17.11
N LYS A 58 -6.02 4.02 17.28
CA LYS A 58 -6.44 2.60 17.37
C LYS A 58 -7.20 2.10 16.14
N ARG A 59 -7.06 2.77 14.99
CA ARG A 59 -7.64 2.39 13.69
C ARG A 59 -6.66 1.48 12.94
N TYR A 60 -6.38 0.31 13.52
CA TYR A 60 -5.33 -0.61 13.05
C TYR A 60 -5.51 -1.08 11.60
N ILE A 61 -6.75 -1.26 11.14
CA ILE A 61 -7.03 -1.71 9.77
C ILE A 61 -6.55 -0.68 8.74
N LEU A 62 -6.91 0.58 8.93
CA LEU A 62 -6.50 1.67 8.03
C LEU A 62 -5.00 1.95 8.14
N GLY A 63 -4.44 1.90 9.35
CA GLY A 63 -2.99 2.02 9.55
C GLY A 63 -2.21 0.91 8.82
N GLY A 64 -2.70 -0.33 8.88
CA GLY A 64 -2.11 -1.47 8.17
C GLY A 64 -2.17 -1.30 6.65
N VAL A 65 -3.33 -0.94 6.09
CA VAL A 65 -3.52 -0.69 4.65
C VAL A 65 -2.60 0.43 4.12
N LEU A 66 -2.44 1.50 4.90
CA LEU A 66 -1.53 2.60 4.52
C LEU A 66 -0.07 2.16 4.60
N THR A 67 0.29 1.37 5.61
CA THR A 67 1.65 0.83 5.75
C THR A 67 2.00 -0.10 4.59
N SER A 68 1.08 -0.97 4.15
CA SER A 68 1.29 -1.80 2.96
C SER A 68 1.42 -0.94 1.69
N ALA A 69 0.66 0.14 1.55
CA ALA A 69 0.84 1.07 0.43
C ALA A 69 2.24 1.71 0.42
N VAL A 70 2.79 2.08 1.58
CA VAL A 70 4.17 2.57 1.71
C VAL A 70 5.18 1.49 1.26
N LEU A 71 4.98 0.24 1.66
CA LEU A 71 5.84 -0.87 1.21
C LEU A 71 5.79 -1.05 -0.30
N MET A 72 4.61 -0.96 -0.92
CA MET A 72 4.45 -1.08 -2.37
C MET A 72 5.18 0.04 -3.12
N LEU A 73 5.11 1.28 -2.61
CA LEU A 73 5.89 2.40 -3.14
C LEU A 73 7.40 2.17 -2.96
N GLY A 74 7.83 1.63 -1.83
CA GLY A 74 9.22 1.27 -1.59
C GLY A 74 9.74 0.23 -2.59
N ILE A 75 8.98 -0.84 -2.82
CA ILE A 75 9.29 -1.88 -3.82
C ILE A 75 9.38 -1.24 -5.22
N SER A 76 8.41 -0.41 -5.58
CA SER A 76 8.41 0.33 -6.85
C SER A 76 9.66 1.18 -7.03
N ILE A 77 10.05 1.98 -6.02
CA ILE A 77 11.26 2.81 -6.07
C ILE A 77 12.51 1.95 -6.28
N VAL A 78 12.63 0.83 -5.55
CA VAL A 78 13.78 -0.07 -5.65
C VAL A 78 13.87 -0.66 -7.07
N ILE A 79 12.76 -1.17 -7.62
CA ILE A 79 12.73 -1.73 -8.98
C ILE A 79 13.11 -0.66 -10.01
N THR A 80 12.48 0.52 -9.96
CA THR A 80 12.77 1.64 -10.88
C THR A 80 14.20 2.17 -10.75
N SER A 81 14.86 1.98 -9.60
CA SER A 81 16.25 2.42 -9.40
C SER A 81 17.30 1.41 -9.88
N ILE A 82 16.91 0.15 -10.06
CA ILE A 82 17.80 -0.95 -10.48
C ILE A 82 17.64 -1.26 -11.98
N ALA A 83 16.46 -1.01 -12.54
CA ALA A 83 16.16 -1.08 -13.98
C ALA A 83 16.80 0.08 -14.76
#